data_AF-A0A2G5J4W8-F1
#
_entry.id   AF-A0A2G5J4W8-F1
#
_cell.length_a   1.000
_cell.length_b   1.000
_cell.length_c   1.000
_cell.angle_alpha   90.00
_cell.angle_beta   90.00
_cell.angle_gamma   90.00
#
_symmetry.space_group_name_H-M   'P 1'
#
loop_
_entity.id
_entity.type
_entity.pdbx_description
1 polymer ?
#
loop_
_entity_poly.entity_id
_entity_poly.type
_entity_poly.pdbx_seq_one_letter_code
_entity_poly.pdbx_strand_id
1 'polypeptide(L)'
;MAQRDAGTARFLALVKPQRKARVTAAVLDLDGTDRKPTVYGDDTPYDTASIVKVNILAAALLQAQDAGRGLTKQERSHAEAMIERSDNAAANALWRRIGLASGLDAANRRLGLTSTKGGPGAKWGLTRTTASDQIRLLRTVFPTDPASPAGSTALNETSRTCIRTLMTRIVGEQAWGVSAASGSGWALKNGWLQRSSTGLWDINSVGQVTVSGHHYLVAVLSDGNTSMKDGVSLVERAARAAVSMATAH
;
A
#
# COMPACT_ATOMS: atom_id res chain seq x y z
N MET A 1 19.26 2.69 -16.53
CA MET A 1 18.08 2.38 -17.36
C MET A 1 18.08 0.92 -17.79
N ALA A 2 19.05 0.44 -18.57
CA ALA A 2 19.09 -0.93 -19.10
C ALA A 2 18.80 -2.07 -18.09
N GLN A 3 19.34 -2.02 -16.86
CA GLN A 3 19.12 -3.06 -15.85
C GLN A 3 17.69 -3.05 -15.25
N ARG A 4 17.08 -1.86 -15.12
CA ARG A 4 15.67 -1.71 -14.71
C ARG A 4 14.73 -2.21 -15.81
N ASP A 5 15.09 -1.94 -17.07
CA ASP A 5 14.30 -2.35 -18.24
C ASP A 5 14.34 -3.87 -18.42
N ALA A 6 15.51 -4.50 -18.25
CA ALA A 6 15.65 -5.96 -18.25
C ALA A 6 14.90 -6.64 -17.09
N GLY A 7 14.99 -6.07 -15.87
CA GLY A 7 14.22 -6.55 -14.71
C GLY A 7 12.71 -6.45 -14.93
N THR A 8 12.23 -5.35 -15.51
CA THR A 8 10.82 -5.16 -15.85
C THR A 8 10.36 -6.13 -16.92
N ALA A 9 11.14 -6.35 -17.98
CA ALA A 9 10.80 -7.34 -19.01
C ALA A 9 10.68 -8.76 -18.45
N ARG A 10 11.63 -9.17 -17.60
CA ARG A 10 11.57 -10.47 -16.90
C ARG A 10 10.36 -10.58 -15.98
N PHE A 11 10.06 -9.54 -15.21
CA PHE A 11 8.89 -9.50 -14.34
C PHE A 11 7.59 -9.67 -15.13
N LEU A 12 7.40 -8.92 -16.21
CA LEU A 12 6.19 -9.01 -17.04
C LEU A 12 6.06 -10.39 -17.72
N ALA A 13 7.17 -11.02 -18.12
CA ALA A 13 7.17 -12.37 -18.66
C ALA A 13 6.72 -13.44 -17.65
N LEU A 14 7.05 -13.26 -16.36
CA LEU A 14 6.59 -14.14 -15.27
C LEU A 14 5.11 -13.90 -14.92
N VAL A 15 4.70 -12.63 -14.89
CA VAL A 15 3.37 -12.23 -14.39
C VAL A 15 2.26 -12.41 -15.43
N LYS A 16 2.58 -12.20 -16.71
CA LYS A 16 1.67 -12.35 -17.86
C LYS A 16 0.34 -11.60 -17.66
N PRO A 17 0.35 -10.26 -17.58
CA PRO A 17 -0.89 -9.48 -17.49
C PRO A 17 -1.78 -9.70 -18.72
N GLN A 18 -3.09 -9.64 -18.53
CA GLN A 18 -4.04 -9.66 -19.65
C GLN A 18 -3.87 -8.43 -20.53
N ARG A 19 -4.32 -8.49 -21.79
CA ARG A 19 -4.02 -7.46 -22.82
C ARG A 19 -4.34 -6.00 -22.42
N LYS A 20 -5.35 -5.78 -21.58
CA LYS A 20 -5.76 -4.45 -21.09
C LYS A 20 -5.24 -4.13 -19.69
N ALA A 21 -4.72 -5.12 -18.97
CA ALA A 21 -4.30 -4.96 -17.59
C ALA A 21 -2.89 -4.37 -17.52
N ARG A 22 -2.69 -3.38 -16.66
CA ARG A 22 -1.36 -2.91 -16.27
C ARG A 22 -1.06 -3.37 -14.87
N VAL A 23 0.21 -3.62 -14.58
CA VAL A 23 0.65 -4.00 -13.23
C VAL A 23 2.04 -3.45 -12.97
N THR A 24 2.21 -2.87 -11.78
CA THR A 24 3.50 -2.41 -11.26
C THR A 24 3.70 -3.00 -9.87
N ALA A 25 4.89 -3.54 -9.61
CA ALA A 25 5.26 -4.02 -8.30
C ALA A 25 6.51 -3.28 -7.81
N ALA A 26 6.48 -2.82 -6.57
CA ALA A 26 7.66 -2.34 -5.87
C ALA A 26 7.92 -3.24 -4.66
N VAL A 27 9.19 -3.58 -4.44
CA VAL A 27 9.64 -4.45 -3.35
C VAL A 27 10.87 -3.87 -2.69
N LEU A 28 10.94 -3.96 -1.37
CA LEU A 28 12.11 -3.59 -0.57
C LEU A 28 12.39 -4.67 0.46
N ASP A 29 13.57 -5.28 0.39
CA ASP A 29 14.11 -6.09 1.48
C ASP A 29 14.59 -5.18 2.61
N LEU A 30 14.01 -5.35 3.80
CA LEU A 30 14.36 -4.58 4.99
C LEU A 30 15.62 -5.10 5.68
N ASP A 31 15.93 -6.38 5.50
CA ASP A 31 17.05 -7.06 6.13
C ASP A 31 18.27 -7.16 5.21
N GLY A 32 18.08 -6.89 3.92
CA GLY A 32 19.15 -6.77 2.93
C GLY A 32 20.11 -5.60 3.19
N THR A 33 21.28 -5.65 2.57
CA THR A 33 22.36 -4.65 2.73
C THR A 33 22.07 -3.33 2.01
N ASP A 34 21.52 -3.39 0.80
CA ASP A 34 21.29 -2.21 -0.05
C ASP A 34 20.08 -1.37 0.39
N ARG A 35 19.09 -2.00 1.04
CA ARG A 35 17.82 -1.39 1.54
C ARG A 35 17.18 -0.37 0.58
N LYS A 36 17.33 -0.59 -0.73
CA LYS A 36 16.74 0.22 -1.80
C LYS A 36 15.59 -0.52 -2.44
N PRO A 37 14.43 0.14 -2.64
CA PRO A 37 13.33 -0.49 -3.32
C PRO A 37 13.66 -0.75 -4.79
N THR A 38 13.27 -1.92 -5.29
CA THR A 38 13.24 -2.22 -6.72
C THR A 38 11.81 -2.09 -7.22
N VAL A 39 11.65 -1.43 -8.37
CA VAL A 39 10.34 -1.25 -9.03
C VAL A 39 10.35 -1.97 -10.37
N TYR A 40 9.39 -2.87 -10.55
CA TYR A 40 9.12 -3.62 -11.76
C TYR A 40 7.85 -3.10 -12.44
N GLY A 41 7.97 -2.69 -13.70
CA GLY A 41 6.91 -1.99 -14.43
C GLY A 41 7.07 -0.47 -14.42
N ASP A 42 6.13 0.20 -15.06
CA ASP A 42 6.10 1.65 -15.19
C ASP A 42 5.50 2.28 -13.93
N ASP A 43 6.32 3.02 -13.17
CA ASP A 43 5.92 3.65 -11.90
C ASP A 43 5.00 4.88 -12.13
N THR A 44 3.82 4.61 -12.69
CA THR A 44 2.78 5.57 -13.02
C THR A 44 1.66 5.54 -11.98
N PRO A 45 0.84 6.59 -11.88
CA PRO A 45 -0.24 6.60 -10.92
C PRO A 45 -1.37 5.60 -11.26
N TYR A 46 -1.85 4.90 -10.22
CA TYR A 46 -3.04 4.04 -10.21
C TYR A 46 -4.05 4.57 -9.20
N ASP A 47 -5.34 4.30 -9.41
CA ASP A 47 -6.34 4.52 -8.37
C ASP A 47 -6.10 3.53 -7.23
N THR A 48 -6.14 4.05 -6.00
CA THR A 48 -5.81 3.27 -4.81
C THR A 48 -6.87 2.22 -4.46
N ALA A 49 -8.14 2.49 -4.79
CA ALA A 49 -9.27 1.82 -4.13
C ALA A 49 -9.06 1.83 -2.61
N SER A 50 -9.20 0.70 -1.91
CA SER A 50 -9.10 0.62 -0.45
C SER A 50 -7.68 0.66 0.15
N ILE A 51 -6.59 0.66 -0.63
CA ILE A 51 -5.24 0.75 -0.02
C ILE A 51 -5.00 2.15 0.61
N VAL A 52 -5.67 3.19 0.10
CA VAL A 52 -5.59 4.56 0.66
C VAL A 52 -6.04 4.64 2.11
N LYS A 53 -6.77 3.65 2.61
CA LYS A 53 -7.17 3.59 4.03
C LYS A 53 -5.95 3.58 4.96
N VAL A 54 -4.81 3.07 4.50
CA VAL A 54 -3.52 3.20 5.22
C VAL A 54 -3.06 4.66 5.24
N ASN A 55 -3.13 5.37 4.10
CA ASN A 55 -2.82 6.81 4.03
C ASN A 55 -3.77 7.65 4.91
N ILE A 56 -5.07 7.35 4.91
CA ILE A 56 -6.08 8.05 5.73
C ILE A 56 -5.77 7.87 7.21
N LEU A 57 -5.46 6.64 7.64
CA LEU A 57 -5.08 6.37 9.02
C LEU A 57 -3.79 7.09 9.40
N ALA A 58 -2.76 7.06 8.54
CA ALA A 58 -1.52 7.81 8.76
C ALA A 58 -1.78 9.32 8.91
N ALA A 59 -2.63 9.90 8.07
CA ALA A 59 -3.01 11.31 8.16
C ALA A 59 -3.75 11.64 9.47
N ALA A 60 -4.70 10.80 9.89
CA ALA A 60 -5.42 10.98 11.15
C ALA A 60 -4.48 10.90 12.36
N LEU A 61 -3.53 9.97 12.34
CA LEU A 61 -2.52 9.82 13.38
C LEU A 61 -1.56 11.02 13.43
N LEU A 62 -1.11 11.53 12.29
CA LEU A 62 -0.29 12.75 12.23
C LEU A 62 -1.04 13.95 12.83
N GLN A 63 -2.32 14.14 12.50
CA GLN A 63 -3.12 15.23 13.07
C GLN A 63 -3.35 15.07 14.57
N ALA A 64 -3.55 13.84 15.05
CA ALA A 64 -3.65 13.58 16.48
C ALA A 64 -2.34 13.90 17.21
N GLN A 65 -1.20 13.47 16.66
CA GLN A 65 0.13 13.78 17.18
C GLN A 65 0.39 15.29 17.26
N ASP A 66 0.08 16.04 16.19
CA ASP A 66 0.27 17.50 16.17
C ASP A 66 -0.59 18.20 17.23
N ALA A 67 -1.75 17.61 17.56
CA ALA A 67 -2.64 18.07 18.63
C ALA A 67 -2.24 17.54 20.02
N GLY A 68 -1.08 16.90 20.17
CA GLY A 68 -0.59 16.37 21.44
C GLY A 68 -1.43 15.23 22.03
N ARG A 69 -2.18 14.49 21.19
CA ARG A 69 -3.11 13.43 21.63
C ARG A 69 -2.99 12.15 20.79
N GLY A 70 -3.53 11.06 21.32
CA GLY A 70 -3.83 9.88 20.52
C GLY A 70 -5.14 10.01 19.73
N LEU A 71 -5.47 8.98 18.93
CA LEU A 71 -6.81 8.84 18.38
C LEU A 71 -7.84 8.79 19.52
N THR A 72 -8.95 9.50 19.34
CA THR A 72 -10.13 9.37 20.20
C THR A 72 -10.70 7.96 20.13
N LYS A 73 -11.58 7.59 21.07
CA LYS A 73 -12.28 6.29 21.04
C LYS A 73 -13.02 6.07 19.71
N GLN A 74 -13.66 7.11 19.19
CA GLN A 74 -14.40 7.05 17.93
C GLN A 74 -13.46 6.92 16.72
N GLU A 75 -12.39 7.73 16.65
CA GLU A 75 -11.39 7.63 15.57
C GLU A 75 -10.74 6.24 15.55
N ARG A 76 -10.47 5.65 16.71
CA ARG A 76 -9.93 4.29 16.85
C ARG A 76 -10.90 3.22 16.33
N SER A 77 -12.17 3.28 16.73
CA SER A 77 -13.19 2.35 16.25
C SER A 77 -13.35 2.43 14.72
N HIS A 78 -13.32 3.63 14.16
CA HIS A 78 -13.29 3.80 12.71
C HIS A 78 -12.02 3.24 12.07
N ALA A 79 -10.85 3.43 12.68
CA ALA A 79 -9.60 2.89 12.16
C ALA A 79 -9.61 1.35 12.12
N GLU A 80 -10.08 0.71 13.18
CA GLU A 80 -10.24 -0.75 13.28
C GLU A 80 -11.15 -1.28 12.15
N ALA A 81 -12.37 -0.79 12.07
CA ALA A 81 -13.33 -1.22 11.03
C ALA A 81 -12.80 -0.94 9.61
N MET A 82 -12.18 0.23 9.40
CA MET A 82 -11.65 0.66 8.12
C MET A 82 -10.46 -0.21 7.66
N ILE A 83 -9.55 -0.59 8.55
CA ILE A 83 -8.37 -1.38 8.15
C ILE A 83 -8.72 -2.87 8.09
N GLU A 84 -9.30 -3.43 9.16
CA GLU A 84 -9.49 -4.88 9.32
C GLU A 84 -10.56 -5.45 8.39
N ARG A 85 -11.65 -4.71 8.20
CA ARG A 85 -12.81 -5.13 7.38
C ARG A 85 -12.98 -4.32 6.11
N SER A 86 -12.13 -3.32 5.89
CA SER A 86 -12.27 -2.37 4.80
C SER A 86 -13.58 -1.58 4.78
N ASP A 87 -14.18 -1.32 5.95
CA ASP A 87 -15.44 -0.60 6.06
C ASP A 87 -15.39 0.80 5.42
N ASN A 88 -16.33 1.07 4.51
CA ASN A 88 -16.38 2.32 3.75
C ASN A 88 -17.02 3.48 4.53
N ALA A 89 -17.93 3.21 5.47
CA ALA A 89 -18.56 4.24 6.29
C ALA A 89 -17.54 4.80 7.31
N ALA A 90 -16.75 3.93 7.92
CA ALA A 90 -15.62 4.29 8.76
C ALA A 90 -14.55 5.07 7.98
N ALA A 91 -14.24 4.63 6.75
CA ALA A 91 -13.36 5.38 5.86
C ALA A 91 -13.89 6.77 5.54
N ASN A 92 -15.18 6.90 5.25
CA ASN A 92 -15.82 8.20 5.00
C ASN A 92 -15.74 9.13 6.22
N ALA A 93 -15.90 8.60 7.44
CA ALA A 93 -15.79 9.36 8.68
C ALA A 93 -14.36 9.88 8.87
N LEU A 94 -13.35 9.03 8.74
CA LEU A 94 -11.95 9.45 8.86
C LEU A 94 -11.50 10.35 7.70
N TRP A 95 -11.97 10.11 6.48
CA TRP A 95 -11.72 10.98 5.33
C TRP A 95 -12.20 12.41 5.56
N ARG A 96 -13.42 12.58 6.08
CA ARG A 96 -13.91 13.90 6.50
C ARG A 96 -13.09 14.47 7.65
N ARG A 97 -12.76 13.64 8.65
CA ARG A 97 -12.01 14.06 9.84
C ARG A 97 -10.65 14.65 9.50
N ILE A 98 -9.95 14.08 8.50
CA ILE A 98 -8.65 14.59 8.09
C ILE A 98 -8.74 15.86 7.23
N GLY A 99 -9.94 16.28 6.80
CA GLY A 99 -10.10 17.41 5.89
C GLY A 99 -10.04 17.02 4.41
N LEU A 100 -10.46 15.79 4.08
CA LEU A 100 -10.55 15.26 2.72
C LEU A 100 -9.17 15.26 2.02
N ALA A 101 -9.14 15.52 0.70
CA ALA A 101 -7.95 15.49 -0.13
C ALA A 101 -6.86 16.45 0.38
N SER A 102 -7.23 17.65 0.82
CA SER A 102 -6.27 18.63 1.35
C SER A 102 -5.55 18.11 2.60
N GLY A 103 -6.29 17.41 3.47
CA GLY A 103 -5.75 16.72 4.63
C GLY A 103 -4.77 15.61 4.28
N LEU A 104 -5.17 14.76 3.33
CA LEU A 104 -4.32 13.69 2.82
C LEU A 104 -3.05 14.24 2.18
N ASP A 105 -3.17 15.26 1.34
CA ASP A 105 -2.03 15.87 0.63
C ASP A 105 -1.06 16.55 1.60
N ALA A 106 -1.56 17.14 2.70
CA ALA A 106 -0.71 17.65 3.77
C ALA A 106 0.09 16.55 4.47
N ALA A 107 -0.55 15.41 4.76
CA ALA A 107 0.14 14.24 5.28
C ALA A 107 1.14 13.66 4.27
N ASN A 108 0.76 13.55 2.99
CA ASN A 108 1.62 13.05 1.91
C ASN A 108 2.92 13.86 1.81
N ARG A 109 2.87 15.19 1.92
CA ARG A 109 4.09 16.04 1.95
C ARG A 109 5.03 15.68 3.10
N ARG A 110 4.50 15.48 4.31
CA ARG A 110 5.30 15.10 5.50
C ARG A 110 5.88 13.69 5.38
N LEU A 111 5.15 12.80 4.71
CA LEU A 111 5.54 11.41 4.49
C LEU A 111 6.42 11.22 3.24
N GLY A 112 6.68 12.28 2.46
CA GLY A 112 7.48 12.22 1.24
C GLY A 112 6.77 11.55 0.06
N LEU A 113 5.44 11.46 0.08
CA LEU A 113 4.61 10.86 -0.99
C LEU A 113 4.33 11.91 -2.07
N THR A 114 5.30 12.11 -2.95
CA THR A 114 5.30 13.22 -3.92
C THR A 114 4.36 13.02 -5.11
N SER A 115 4.05 11.75 -5.42
CA SER A 115 3.21 11.36 -6.55
C SER A 115 1.79 10.92 -6.15
N THR A 116 1.53 10.85 -4.83
CA THR A 116 0.21 10.54 -4.28
C THR A 116 -0.65 11.79 -4.20
N LYS A 117 -1.86 11.73 -4.75
CA LYS A 117 -2.82 12.86 -4.80
C LYS A 117 -4.21 12.40 -4.38
N GLY A 118 -4.79 13.11 -3.40
CA GLY A 118 -6.12 12.81 -2.87
C GLY A 118 -7.23 12.81 -3.93
N GLY A 119 -8.16 11.87 -3.80
CA GLY A 119 -9.33 11.77 -4.68
C GLY A 119 -10.34 12.93 -4.48
N PRO A 120 -11.18 13.24 -5.48
CA PRO A 120 -12.08 14.38 -5.43
C PRO A 120 -13.24 14.19 -4.44
N GLY A 121 -13.52 15.23 -3.65
CA GLY A 121 -14.67 15.27 -2.73
C GLY A 121 -14.69 14.08 -1.77
N ALA A 122 -15.78 13.30 -1.78
CA ALA A 122 -15.93 12.10 -0.94
C ALA A 122 -15.28 10.84 -1.55
N LYS A 123 -14.73 10.90 -2.76
CA LYS A 123 -14.23 9.73 -3.52
C LYS A 123 -12.79 9.40 -3.15
N TRP A 124 -12.53 9.11 -1.88
CA TRP A 124 -11.20 8.75 -1.38
C TRP A 124 -10.56 7.58 -2.15
N GLY A 125 -11.37 6.62 -2.63
CA GLY A 125 -10.89 5.46 -3.40
C GLY A 125 -10.27 5.82 -4.76
N LEU A 126 -10.57 7.01 -5.28
CA LEU A 126 -9.97 7.59 -6.50
C LEU A 126 -8.74 8.46 -6.20
N THR A 127 -8.18 8.33 -5.00
CA THR A 127 -6.82 8.81 -4.73
C THR A 127 -5.88 8.10 -5.69
N ARG A 128 -4.95 8.83 -6.30
CA ARG A 128 -3.96 8.25 -7.21
C ARG A 128 -2.62 8.15 -6.52
N THR A 129 -1.92 7.02 -6.68
CA THR A 129 -0.61 6.74 -6.06
C THR A 129 0.29 5.98 -7.03
N THR A 130 1.60 6.00 -6.81
CA THR A 130 2.56 5.11 -7.47
C THR A 130 3.02 3.99 -6.54
N ALA A 131 3.67 2.95 -7.08
CA ALA A 131 4.17 1.84 -6.27
C ALA A 131 5.33 2.31 -5.38
N SER A 132 6.19 3.21 -5.88
CA SER A 132 7.25 3.84 -5.07
C SER A 132 6.72 4.60 -3.87
N ASP A 133 5.65 5.38 -4.02
CA ASP A 133 5.04 6.11 -2.91
C ASP A 133 4.42 5.16 -1.87
N GLN A 134 3.80 4.06 -2.31
CA GLN A 134 3.31 3.06 -1.37
C GLN A 134 4.47 2.39 -0.59
N ILE A 135 5.64 2.16 -1.20
CA ILE A 135 6.82 1.74 -0.43
C ILE A 135 7.30 2.82 0.54
N ARG A 136 7.30 4.10 0.18
CA ARG A 136 7.66 5.19 1.11
C ARG A 136 6.72 5.24 2.32
N LEU A 137 5.42 5.06 2.10
CA LEU A 137 4.43 4.96 3.16
C LEU A 137 4.73 3.76 4.07
N LEU A 138 4.89 2.57 3.48
CA LEU A 138 5.18 1.35 4.23
C LEU A 138 6.48 1.44 5.02
N ARG A 139 7.55 2.05 4.48
CA ARG A 139 8.80 2.30 5.22
C ARG A 139 8.61 3.17 6.45
N THR A 140 7.65 4.09 6.41
CA THR A 140 7.31 4.91 7.59
C THR A 140 6.56 4.08 8.64
N VAL A 141 5.76 3.11 8.21
CA VAL A 141 4.97 2.22 9.09
C VAL A 141 5.83 1.09 9.69
N PHE A 142 6.75 0.53 8.90
CA PHE A 142 7.62 -0.60 9.23
C PHE A 142 9.10 -0.17 9.15
N PRO A 143 9.58 0.68 10.07
CA PRO A 143 10.97 1.12 10.05
C PRO A 143 11.92 -0.04 10.38
N THR A 144 13.06 -0.10 9.68
CA THR A 144 14.13 -1.09 9.93
C THR A 144 15.09 -0.66 11.05
N ASP A 145 15.10 0.63 11.36
CA ASP A 145 15.94 1.22 12.40
C ASP A 145 15.25 2.51 12.90
N PRO A 146 14.89 2.61 14.20
CA PRO A 146 14.28 3.80 14.78
C PRO A 146 15.14 5.07 14.66
N ALA A 147 16.46 4.90 14.53
CA ALA A 147 17.44 5.99 14.42
C ALA A 147 17.78 6.38 12.97
N SER A 148 17.26 5.65 11.97
CA SER A 148 17.66 5.85 10.58
C SER A 148 16.98 7.08 9.97
N PRO A 149 17.73 8.09 9.48
CA PRO A 149 17.17 9.27 8.82
C PRO A 149 16.59 8.98 7.42
N ALA A 150 16.63 7.73 6.96
CA ALA A 150 16.21 7.33 5.62
C ALA A 150 14.68 7.17 5.45
N GLY A 151 13.90 7.38 6.50
CA GLY A 151 12.43 7.40 6.50
C GLY A 151 11.90 8.64 7.22
N SER A 152 10.70 9.09 6.85
CA SER A 152 10.08 10.23 7.53
C SER A 152 9.87 9.89 9.02
N THR A 153 10.46 10.69 9.92
CA THR A 153 10.21 10.63 11.37
C THR A 153 8.83 11.19 11.75
N ALA A 154 7.98 11.50 10.76
CA ALA A 154 6.71 12.18 11.01
C ALA A 154 5.75 11.38 11.89
N LEU A 155 5.63 10.06 11.69
CA LEU A 155 4.87 9.19 12.59
C LEU A 155 5.75 8.74 13.75
N ASN A 156 5.25 8.90 14.98
CA ASN A 156 5.88 8.34 16.18
C ASN A 156 5.61 6.83 16.30
N GLU A 157 6.32 6.16 17.20
CA GLU A 157 6.26 4.71 17.34
C GLU A 157 4.87 4.18 17.76
N THR A 158 4.14 4.92 18.58
CA THR A 158 2.76 4.56 18.95
C THR A 158 1.85 4.53 17.73
N SER A 159 1.95 5.54 16.86
CA SER A 159 1.18 5.60 15.62
C SER A 159 1.58 4.50 14.63
N ARG A 160 2.88 4.24 14.48
CA ARG A 160 3.38 3.13 13.64
C ARG A 160 2.85 1.79 14.12
N THR A 161 2.92 1.53 15.43
CA THR A 161 2.41 0.31 16.06
C THR A 161 0.91 0.15 15.90
N CYS A 162 0.15 1.26 15.97
CA CYS A 162 -1.28 1.24 15.68
C CYS A 162 -1.55 0.75 14.25
N ILE A 163 -0.88 1.30 13.24
CA ILE A 163 -1.09 0.91 11.84
C ILE A 163 -0.69 -0.55 11.62
N ARG A 164 0.52 -0.95 12.06
CA ARG A 164 1.03 -2.33 11.91
C ARG A 164 0.07 -3.36 12.50
N THR A 165 -0.39 -3.12 13.74
CA THR A 165 -1.31 -4.03 14.44
C THR A 165 -2.63 -4.21 13.70
N LEU A 166 -3.19 -3.14 13.12
CA LEU A 166 -4.44 -3.26 12.37
C LEU A 166 -4.24 -4.01 11.05
N MET A 167 -3.10 -3.81 10.38
CA MET A 167 -2.77 -4.50 9.13
C MET A 167 -2.53 -6.02 9.31
N THR A 168 -2.20 -6.50 10.52
CA THR A 168 -2.11 -7.94 10.82
C THR A 168 -3.46 -8.58 11.17
N ARG A 169 -4.51 -7.77 11.39
CA ARG A 169 -5.84 -8.22 11.86
C ARG A 169 -6.92 -8.19 10.78
N ILE A 170 -6.52 -8.08 9.51
CA ILE A 170 -7.50 -8.15 8.42
C ILE A 170 -8.28 -9.47 8.46
N VAL A 171 -9.57 -9.41 8.13
CA VAL A 171 -10.41 -10.60 8.12
C VAL A 171 -9.95 -11.61 7.06
N GLY A 172 -10.12 -12.90 7.33
CA GLY A 172 -9.55 -13.99 6.51
C GLY A 172 -9.93 -13.94 5.03
N GLU A 173 -11.16 -13.54 4.70
CA GLU A 173 -11.62 -13.35 3.31
C GLU A 173 -10.86 -12.26 2.54
N GLN A 174 -10.16 -11.36 3.25
CA GLN A 174 -9.31 -10.32 2.67
C GLN A 174 -7.82 -10.67 2.72
N ALA A 175 -7.43 -11.87 3.17
CA ALA A 175 -6.03 -12.29 3.30
C ALA A 175 -5.39 -12.78 1.98
N TRP A 176 -5.63 -12.05 0.89
CA TRP A 176 -5.07 -12.30 -0.45
C TRP A 176 -4.08 -11.20 -0.86
N GLY A 177 -3.44 -11.34 -2.03
CA GLY A 177 -2.58 -10.30 -2.60
C GLY A 177 -1.13 -10.47 -2.20
N VAL A 178 -0.51 -9.48 -1.52
CA VAL A 178 0.91 -9.58 -1.13
C VAL A 178 1.19 -10.76 -0.21
N SER A 179 0.21 -11.17 0.62
CA SER A 179 0.33 -12.38 1.45
C SER A 179 0.65 -13.62 0.63
N ALA A 180 0.28 -13.69 -0.65
CA ALA A 180 0.53 -14.86 -1.49
C ALA A 180 2.02 -15.06 -1.85
N ALA A 181 2.89 -14.12 -1.49
CA ALA A 181 4.34 -14.28 -1.53
C ALA A 181 4.91 -14.93 -0.26
N SER A 182 4.10 -15.17 0.78
CA SER A 182 4.51 -15.70 2.07
C SER A 182 3.53 -16.76 2.60
N GLY A 183 4.04 -17.76 3.32
CA GLY A 183 3.20 -18.76 3.98
C GLY A 183 2.61 -18.29 5.31
N SER A 184 3.25 -17.30 5.97
CA SER A 184 2.85 -16.76 7.28
C SER A 184 3.62 -15.50 7.62
N GLY A 185 3.13 -14.68 8.56
CA GLY A 185 3.83 -13.46 8.98
C GLY A 185 3.69 -12.33 7.94
N TRP A 186 2.46 -11.86 7.78
CA TRP A 186 2.14 -10.74 6.90
C TRP A 186 1.30 -9.69 7.62
N ALA A 187 1.40 -8.45 7.14
CA ALA A 187 0.56 -7.32 7.53
C ALA A 187 0.21 -6.56 6.24
N LEU A 188 -1.07 -6.50 5.87
CA LEU A 188 -1.43 -6.02 4.54
C LEU A 188 -2.72 -5.20 4.50
N LYS A 189 -2.89 -4.47 3.40
CA LYS A 189 -4.16 -3.88 3.00
C LYS A 189 -4.39 -4.06 1.50
N ASN A 190 -5.58 -4.55 1.19
CA ASN A 190 -6.06 -4.73 -0.19
C ASN A 190 -7.00 -3.60 -0.63
N GLY A 191 -7.07 -3.39 -1.95
CA GLY A 191 -7.98 -2.46 -2.60
C GLY A 191 -8.55 -3.02 -3.90
N TRP A 192 -9.86 -2.93 -4.07
CA TRP A 192 -10.56 -3.31 -5.30
C TRP A 192 -11.64 -2.29 -5.62
N LEU A 193 -11.76 -1.92 -6.89
CA LEU A 193 -12.76 -0.97 -7.38
C LEU A 193 -13.09 -1.31 -8.84
N GLN A 194 -14.37 -1.47 -9.16
CA GLN A 194 -14.78 -1.49 -10.57
C GLN A 194 -15.02 -0.07 -11.06
N ARG A 195 -14.29 0.33 -12.11
CA ARG A 195 -14.41 1.63 -12.74
C ARG A 195 -15.71 1.71 -13.52
N SER A 196 -16.66 2.54 -13.09
CA SER A 196 -17.92 2.74 -13.83
C SER A 196 -17.71 3.27 -15.25
N SER A 197 -16.62 4.00 -15.50
CA SER A 197 -16.28 4.56 -16.81
C SER A 197 -15.80 3.53 -17.84
N THR A 198 -15.32 2.36 -17.40
CA THR A 198 -14.72 1.35 -18.30
C THR A 198 -15.26 -0.07 -18.08
N GLY A 199 -15.92 -0.34 -16.96
CA GLY A 199 -16.31 -1.68 -16.50
C GLY A 199 -15.14 -2.55 -16.01
N LEU A 200 -13.91 -2.04 -16.04
CA LEU A 200 -12.70 -2.77 -15.65
C LEU A 200 -12.37 -2.58 -14.17
N TRP A 201 -11.56 -3.48 -13.62
CA TRP A 201 -11.24 -3.56 -12.21
C TRP A 201 -9.83 -3.05 -11.91
N ASP A 202 -9.75 -2.16 -10.92
CA ASP A 202 -8.52 -1.77 -10.23
C ASP A 202 -8.34 -2.71 -9.04
N ILE A 203 -7.23 -3.44 -8.97
CA ILE A 203 -6.93 -4.38 -7.88
C ILE A 203 -5.51 -4.12 -7.38
N ASN A 204 -5.38 -3.85 -6.09
CA ASN A 204 -4.13 -3.46 -5.46
C ASN A 204 -3.93 -4.19 -4.13
N SER A 205 -2.67 -4.38 -3.75
CA SER A 205 -2.29 -4.93 -2.45
C SER A 205 -0.97 -4.34 -1.98
N VAL A 206 -0.90 -3.93 -0.71
CA VAL A 206 0.29 -3.35 -0.09
C VAL A 206 0.51 -3.96 1.29
N GLY A 207 1.76 -4.13 1.71
CA GLY A 207 2.03 -4.65 3.05
C GLY A 207 3.49 -5.03 3.30
N GLN A 208 3.71 -5.61 4.47
CA GLN A 208 4.93 -6.34 4.81
C GLN A 208 4.65 -7.85 4.75
N VAL A 209 5.60 -8.61 4.24
CA VAL A 209 5.58 -10.09 4.28
C VAL A 209 6.93 -10.62 4.75
N THR A 210 6.93 -11.78 5.40
CA THR A 210 8.16 -12.50 5.75
C THR A 210 8.40 -13.66 4.78
N VAL A 211 9.57 -13.71 4.15
CA VAL A 211 9.99 -14.77 3.23
C VAL A 211 11.41 -15.18 3.55
N SER A 212 11.64 -16.47 3.83
CA SER A 212 12.96 -17.02 4.19
C SER A 212 13.66 -16.27 5.34
N GLY A 213 12.89 -15.79 6.32
CA GLY A 213 13.40 -15.03 7.48
C GLY A 213 13.63 -13.54 7.22
N HIS A 214 13.49 -13.06 5.99
CA HIS A 214 13.60 -11.65 5.64
C HIS A 214 12.22 -10.98 5.57
N HIS A 215 12.15 -9.72 5.98
CA HIS A 215 10.99 -8.87 5.90
C HIS A 215 11.01 -8.03 4.63
N TYR A 216 9.99 -8.17 3.80
CA TYR A 216 9.82 -7.42 2.57
C TYR A 216 8.65 -6.45 2.68
N LEU A 217 8.86 -5.21 2.29
CA LEU A 217 7.77 -4.31 1.95
C LEU A 217 7.40 -4.50 0.49
N VAL A 218 6.12 -4.72 0.22
CA VAL A 218 5.62 -5.03 -1.12
C VAL A 218 4.44 -4.13 -1.42
N ALA A 219 4.46 -3.50 -2.59
CA ALA A 219 3.32 -2.77 -3.14
C ALA A 219 3.07 -3.23 -4.57
N VAL A 220 1.88 -3.76 -4.82
CA VAL A 220 1.45 -4.19 -6.15
C VAL A 220 0.19 -3.42 -6.53
N LEU A 221 0.27 -2.67 -7.63
CA LEU A 221 -0.82 -1.87 -8.17
C LEU A 221 -1.22 -2.41 -9.53
N SER A 222 -2.51 -2.60 -9.78
CA SER A 222 -3.02 -3.02 -11.09
C SER A 222 -4.35 -2.39 -11.45
N ASP A 223 -4.53 -2.13 -12.74
CA ASP A 223 -5.79 -1.66 -13.33
C ASP A 223 -6.08 -2.39 -14.64
N GLY A 224 -7.27 -2.16 -15.20
CA GLY A 224 -7.64 -2.69 -16.51
C GLY A 224 -8.00 -4.19 -16.51
N ASN A 225 -8.23 -4.79 -15.34
CA ASN A 225 -8.58 -6.21 -15.20
C ASN A 225 -10.04 -6.47 -15.62
N THR A 226 -10.31 -7.58 -16.31
CA THR A 226 -11.67 -7.92 -16.78
C THR A 226 -12.62 -8.35 -15.67
N SER A 227 -12.08 -8.89 -14.58
CA SER A 227 -12.85 -9.27 -13.39
C SER A 227 -12.02 -9.04 -12.13
N MET A 228 -12.67 -8.96 -10.98
CA MET A 228 -12.00 -8.93 -9.68
C MET A 228 -11.09 -10.16 -9.49
N LYS A 229 -11.59 -11.36 -9.85
CA LYS A 229 -10.86 -12.62 -9.72
C LYS A 229 -9.56 -12.63 -10.54
N ASP A 230 -9.63 -12.14 -11.78
CA ASP A 230 -8.45 -12.04 -12.64
C ASP A 230 -7.42 -11.07 -12.08
N GLY A 231 -7.87 -9.92 -11.56
CA GLY A 231 -6.97 -8.94 -10.97
C GLY A 231 -6.35 -9.40 -9.64
N VAL A 232 -7.10 -10.13 -8.80
CA VAL A 232 -6.51 -10.77 -7.60
C VAL A 232 -5.43 -11.76 -8.02
N SER A 233 -5.73 -12.63 -8.99
CA SER A 233 -4.77 -13.60 -9.51
C SER A 233 -3.52 -12.94 -10.10
N LEU A 234 -3.68 -11.79 -10.77
CA LEU A 234 -2.58 -10.99 -11.31
C LEU A 234 -1.70 -10.41 -10.20
N VAL A 235 -2.32 -9.78 -9.19
CA VAL A 235 -1.63 -9.17 -8.05
C VAL A 235 -0.82 -10.21 -7.28
N GLU A 236 -1.36 -11.40 -7.06
CA GLU A 236 -0.65 -12.47 -6.35
C GLU A 236 0.54 -13.02 -7.14
N ARG A 237 0.40 -13.19 -8.46
CA ARG A 237 1.54 -13.57 -9.32
C ARG A 237 2.62 -12.50 -9.30
N ALA A 238 2.23 -11.23 -9.36
CA ALA A 238 3.14 -10.09 -9.28
C ALA A 238 3.87 -10.01 -7.94
N ALA A 239 3.16 -10.23 -6.81
CA ALA A 239 3.78 -10.26 -5.49
C ALA A 239 4.84 -11.36 -5.38
N ARG A 240 4.50 -12.59 -5.78
CA ARG A 240 5.46 -13.73 -5.82
C ARG A 240 6.67 -13.41 -6.70
N ALA A 241 6.44 -12.95 -7.93
CA ALA A 241 7.54 -12.65 -8.85
C ALA A 241 8.47 -11.55 -8.31
N ALA A 242 7.91 -10.46 -7.79
CA ALA A 242 8.70 -9.34 -7.27
C ALA A 242 9.56 -9.77 -6.07
N VAL A 243 9.00 -10.51 -5.11
CA VAL A 243 9.75 -10.99 -3.94
C VAL A 243 10.80 -12.02 -4.34
N SER A 244 10.46 -13.02 -5.18
CA SER A 244 11.43 -14.01 -5.64
C SER A 244 12.59 -13.41 -6.43
N MET A 245 12.35 -12.35 -7.20
CA MET A 245 13.41 -11.64 -7.90
C MET A 245 14.27 -10.79 -6.96
N ALA A 246 13.72 -10.26 -5.87
CA ALA A 246 14.48 -9.56 -4.85
C ALA A 246 15.36 -10.50 -4.02
N THR A 247 14.91 -11.73 -3.73
CA THR A 247 15.68 -12.75 -3.00
C THR A 247 16.85 -13.35 -3.79
N ALA A 248 16.88 -13.16 -5.11
CA ALA A 248 17.90 -13.75 -6.00
C ALA A 248 19.16 -12.87 -6.15
N HIS A 249 19.25 -11.78 -5.38
CA HIS A 249 20.31 -10.79 -5.35
C HIS A 249 20.89 -10.70 -3.94
#